data_AF-A0A6L5F3Q4-F1
#
_entry.id   AF-A0A6L5F3Q4-F1
#
_cell.length_a   1.000
_cell.length_b   1.000
_cell.length_c   1.000
_cell.angle_alpha   90.00
_cell.angle_beta   90.00
_cell.angle_gamma   90.00
#
_symmetry.space_group_name_H-M   'P 1'
#
loop_
_entity.id
_entity.type
_entity.pdbx_description
1 polymer ?
#
loop_
_entity_poly.entity_id
_entity_poly.type
_entity_poly.pdbx_seq_one_letter_code
_entity_poly.pdbx_strand_id
1 'polypeptide(L)' 'FRGLAATLERLRVDRQLEEALTHGPDPLHLATVFGIDEKTAIRYATAARQLLETDLECDTVG' A
#
# COMPACT_ATOMS: atom_id res chain seq x y z
N PHE A 1 16.81 -1.44 -20.86
CA PHE A 1 15.72 -0.71 -20.19
C PHE A 1 14.79 -1.55 -19.30
N ARG A 2 14.85 -2.90 -19.28
CA ARG A 2 13.95 -3.72 -18.42
C ARG A 2 14.13 -3.53 -16.90
N GLY A 3 15.32 -3.14 -16.43
CA GLY A 3 15.57 -2.95 -14.99
C GLY A 3 14.90 -1.72 -14.40
N LEU A 4 14.85 -0.60 -15.15
CA LEU A 4 14.27 0.66 -14.67
C LEU A 4 12.75 0.56 -14.49
N ALA A 5 12.06 -0.16 -15.37
CA ALA A 5 10.63 -0.41 -15.24
C ALA A 5 10.30 -1.17 -13.94
N ALA A 6 11.07 -2.24 -13.64
CA ALA A 6 10.92 -2.99 -12.40
C ALA A 6 11.19 -2.14 -11.14
N THR A 7 12.16 -1.22 -11.21
CA THR A 7 12.43 -0.27 -10.11
C THR A 7 11.29 0.74 -9.94
N LEU A 8 10.72 1.26 -11.04
CA LEU A 8 9.60 2.20 -10.97
C LEU A 8 8.32 1.54 -10.45
N GLU A 9 8.05 0.29 -10.84
CA GLU A 9 6.94 -0.48 -10.30
C GLU A 9 7.09 -0.65 -8.79
N ARG A 10 8.30 -1.01 -8.32
CA ARG A 10 8.59 -1.12 -6.88
C ARG A 10 8.32 0.19 -6.13
N LEU A 11 8.81 1.32 -6.65
CA LEU A 11 8.62 2.63 -6.03
C LEU A 11 7.14 3.06 -6.02
N ARG A 12 6.37 2.71 -7.06
CA ARG A 12 4.93 2.96 -7.09
C ARG A 12 4.20 2.17 -6.02
N VAL A 13 4.52 0.88 -5.88
CA VAL A 13 3.94 0.03 -4.84
C VAL A 13 4.27 0.55 -3.45
N ASP A 14 5.53 0.92 -3.23
CA ASP A 14 6.01 1.45 -1.95
C ASP A 14 5.25 2.72 -1.55
N ARG A 15 5.10 3.66 -2.49
CA ARG A 15 4.33 4.89 -2.26
C ARG A 15 2.83 4.64 -2.03
N GLN A 16 2.23 3.71 -2.77
CA GLN A 16 0.82 3.34 -2.58
C GLN A 16 0.58 2.75 -1.19
N LEU A 17 1.55 1.98 -0.69
CA LEU A 17 1.50 1.41 0.64
C LEU A 17 1.69 2.49 1.71
N GLU A 18 2.68 3.37 1.58
CA GLU A 18 2.93 4.48 2.51
C GLU A 18 1.71 5.40 2.66
N GLU A 19 1.03 5.72 1.55
CA GLU A 19 -0.19 6.54 1.57
C GLU A 19 -1.32 5.86 2.35
N ALA A 20 -1.49 4.54 2.14
CA ALA A 20 -2.47 3.74 2.85
C ALA A 20 -2.16 3.64 4.36
N LEU A 21 -0.87 3.61 4.74
CA LEU A 21 -0.46 3.61 6.14
C LEU A 21 -0.67 4.99 6.79
N THR A 22 -0.46 6.07 6.05
CA THR A 22 -0.53 7.46 6.57
C THR A 22 -1.97 7.98 6.67
N HIS A 23 -2.79 7.74 5.66
CA HIS A 23 -4.18 8.23 5.60
C HIS A 23 -5.22 7.19 6.02
N GLY A 24 -4.79 5.95 6.23
CA GLY A 24 -5.63 4.81 6.51
C GLY A 24 -5.88 3.95 5.26
N PRO A 25 -6.07 2.62 5.44
CA PRO A 25 -6.23 1.68 4.34
C PRO A 25 -7.62 1.80 3.69
N ASP A 26 -7.85 2.91 2.99
CA ASP A 26 -9.08 3.22 2.28
C ASP A 26 -8.91 3.03 0.76
N PRO A 27 -9.61 2.06 0.15
CA PRO A 27 -9.46 1.77 -1.27
C PRO A 27 -10.02 2.86 -2.17
N LEU A 28 -11.01 3.66 -1.72
CA LEU A 28 -11.54 4.75 -2.52
C LEU A 28 -10.52 5.91 -2.61
N HIS A 29 -9.83 6.18 -1.51
CA HIS A 29 -8.72 7.12 -1.44
C HIS A 29 -7.59 6.71 -2.38
N LEU A 30 -7.15 5.45 -2.31
CA LEU A 30 -6.08 4.95 -3.19
C LEU A 30 -6.45 5.00 -4.67
N ALA A 31 -7.69 4.64 -5.03
CA ALA A 31 -8.18 4.76 -6.40
C ALA A 31 -8.16 6.23 -6.88
N THR A 32 -8.55 7.16 -6.01
CA THR A 32 -8.62 8.60 -6.33
C THR A 32 -7.24 9.25 -6.44
N VAL A 33 -6.33 8.98 -5.50
CA VAL A 33 -4.99 9.59 -5.45
C VAL A 33 -4.08 9.04 -6.56
N PHE A 34 -4.15 7.74 -6.82
CA PHE A 34 -3.24 7.08 -7.77
C PHE A 34 -3.86 6.82 -9.15
N GLY A 35 -5.16 7.06 -9.32
CA GLY A 35 -5.86 6.81 -10.59
C GLY A 35 -5.86 5.33 -10.99
N ILE A 36 -5.86 4.42 -10.00
CA ILE A 36 -5.84 2.97 -10.21
C ILE A 36 -7.24 2.37 -10.14
N ASP A 37 -7.41 1.20 -10.76
CA ASP A 37 -8.66 0.45 -10.69
C ASP A 37 -9.03 0.07 -9.26
N GLU A 38 -10.33 0.06 -8.97
CA GLU A 38 -10.88 -0.26 -7.64
C GLU A 38 -10.37 -1.61 -7.11
N LYS A 39 -10.26 -2.65 -7.94
CA LYS A 39 -9.74 -3.96 -7.51
C LYS A 39 -8.27 -3.88 -7.08
N THR A 40 -7.51 -3.01 -7.74
CA THR A 40 -6.10 -2.78 -7.40
C THR A 40 -6.01 -2.02 -6.08
N ALA A 41 -6.86 -1.01 -5.89
CA ALA A 41 -6.93 -0.25 -4.65
C ALA A 41 -7.35 -1.10 -3.45
N ILE A 42 -8.36 -1.98 -3.60
CA ILE A 42 -8.80 -2.93 -2.56
C ILE A 42 -7.65 -3.85 -2.14
N ARG A 43 -6.87 -4.38 -3.09
CA ARG A 43 -5.71 -5.23 -2.79
C ARG A 43 -4.66 -4.49 -1.96
N TYR A 44 -4.33 -3.25 -2.30
CA TYR A 44 -3.35 -2.48 -1.53
C TYR A 44 -3.86 -2.04 -0.17
N ALA A 45 -5.12 -1.61 -0.07
CA ALA A 45 -5.74 -1.30 1.22
C ALA A 45 -5.74 -2.53 2.15
N THR A 46 -6.01 -3.71 1.60
CA THR A 46 -5.98 -4.97 2.37
C THR A 46 -4.56 -5.30 2.84
N ALA A 47 -3.57 -5.18 1.95
CA ALA A 47 -2.17 -5.43 2.30
C ALA A 47 -1.66 -4.44 3.37
N ALA A 48 -2.00 -3.15 3.26
CA ALA A 48 -1.67 -2.15 4.26
C ALA A 48 -2.30 -2.47 5.62
N ARG A 49 -3.56 -2.93 5.64
CA ARG A 49 -4.24 -3.35 6.87
C ARG A 49 -3.53 -4.54 7.54
N GLN A 50 -3.17 -5.57 6.77
CA GLN A 50 -2.45 -6.73 7.31
C GLN A 50 -1.08 -6.33 7.89
N LEU A 51 -0.39 -5.38 7.26
CA LEU A 51 0.89 -4.88 7.75
C LEU A 51 0.73 -4.09 9.04
N LEU A 52 -0.30 -3.24 9.15
CA LEU A 52 -0.63 -2.55 10.40
C LEU A 52 -0.96 -3.54 11.52
N GLU A 53 -1.73 -4.59 11.23
CA GLU A 53 -2.05 -5.65 12.20
C GLU A 53 -0.76 -6.37 12.66
N THR A 54 0.14 -6.70 11.73
CA THR A 54 1.42 -7.37 12.03
C THR A 54 2.36 -6.48 12.86
N ASP A 55 2.42 -5.18 12.57
CA ASP A 55 3.25 -4.21 13.31
C ASP A 55 2.77 -4.08 14.77
N LEU A 56 1.45 -3.97 14.97
CA LEU A 56 0.80 -3.94 16.29
C LEU A 56 1.02 -5.23 17.09
N GLU A 57 1.08 -6.39 16.43
CA GLU A 57 1.42 -7.67 17.06
C GLU A 57 2.89 -7.73 17.50
N CYS A 58 3.80 -7.06 16.78
CA CYS A 58 5.23 -7.00 17.11
C CYS A 58 5.52 -6.06 18.29
N ASP A 59 4.75 -4.97 18.42
CA ASP A 59 4.87 -4.02 19.55
C ASP A 59 4.34 -4.57 20.89
N THR A 60 3.49 -5.61 20.87
CA THR A 60 2.85 -6.15 22.09
C THR A 60 3.71 -7.21 22.83
N VAL A 61 4.88 -7.54 22.29
CA VAL A 61 5.90 -8.39 22.95
C VAL A 61 7.15 -7.56 23.26
N GLY A 62 7.02 -6.62 24.20
CA GLY A 62 8.11 -5.85 24.79
C GLY A 62 7.96 -5.72 26.31
#